data_AF-A0A7J4KG04-F1
#
_entry.id   AF-A0A7J4KG04-F1
#
_cell.length_a   1.000
_cell.length_b   1.000
_cell.length_c   1.000
_cell.angle_alpha   90.00
_cell.angle_beta   90.00
_cell.angle_gamma   90.00
#
_symmetry.space_group_name_H-M   'P 1'
#
loop_
_entity.id
_entity.type
_entity.pdbx_description
1 polymer ?
#
loop_
_entity_poly.entity_id
_entity_poly.type
_entity_poly.pdbx_seq_one_letter_code
_entity_poly.pdbx_strand_id
1 'polypeptide(L)' 'DSETLKIPEGTENGTIFKIKGSGMPKIQGSGYGDLYVLIQVKTPKKLSKRAKLLLEELRRELEYPDETYK' A
#
# COMPACT_ATOMS: atom_id res chain seq x y z
N ASP A 1 -17.55 -14.07 -0.40
CA ASP A 1 -16.35 -14.24 -1.24
C ASP A 1 -15.26 -13.26 -0.82
N SER A 2 -14.07 -13.75 -0.46
CA SER A 2 -12.90 -12.93 -0.19
C SER A 2 -12.07 -12.83 -1.46
N GLU A 3 -12.27 -11.77 -2.24
CA GLU A 3 -11.38 -11.50 -3.38
C GLU A 3 -9.99 -11.15 -2.87
N THR A 4 -8.99 -11.86 -3.38
CA THR A 4 -7.59 -11.65 -2.98
C THR A 4 -6.97 -10.64 -3.95
N LEU A 5 -6.72 -9.42 -3.48
CA LEU A 5 -5.99 -8.39 -4.22
C LEU A 5 -4.48 -8.65 -4.10
N LYS A 6 -3.80 -8.91 -5.22
CA LYS A 6 -2.34 -8.98 -5.26
C LYS A 6 -1.76 -7.57 -5.39
N ILE A 7 -0.89 -7.18 -4.46
CA ILE A 7 -0.17 -5.90 -4.49
C ILE A 7 1.24 -6.17 -5.02
N PRO A 8 1.61 -5.66 -6.22
CA PRO A 8 2.96 -5.81 -6.76
C PRO A 8 4.02 -5.13 -5.88
N GLU A 9 5.24 -5.62 -5.95
CA GLU A 9 6.39 -4.92 -5.37
C GLU A 9 6.57 -3.53 -6.00
N GLY A 10 7.08 -2.58 -5.22
CA GLY A 10 7.22 -1.19 -5.68
C GLY A 10 5.90 -0.40 -5.78
N THR A 11 4.76 -0.95 -5.33
CA THR A 11 3.50 -0.18 -5.28
C THR A 11 3.66 1.05 -4.39
N GLU A 12 3.42 2.23 -4.97
CA GLU A 12 3.54 3.50 -4.26
C GLU A 12 2.36 3.77 -3.32
N ASN A 13 2.62 4.55 -2.27
CA ASN A 13 1.57 5.06 -1.40
C ASN A 13 0.60 5.95 -2.19
N GLY A 14 -0.70 5.77 -1.97
CA GLY A 14 -1.74 6.52 -2.70
C GLY A 14 -2.19 5.86 -4.01
N THR A 15 -1.56 4.75 -4.42
CA THR A 15 -2.04 3.96 -5.58
C THR A 15 -3.48 3.51 -5.38
N ILE A 16 -4.31 3.62 -6.42
CA ILE A 16 -5.70 3.18 -6.40
C ILE A 16 -5.85 1.93 -7.26
N PHE A 17 -6.29 0.83 -6.66
CA PHE A 17 -6.65 -0.40 -7.37
C PHE A 17 -8.14 -0.45 -7.62
N LYS A 18 -8.53 -0.87 -8.82
CA LYS A 18 -9.92 -1.08 -9.21
C LYS A 18 -10.21 -2.57 -9.26
N ILE A 19 -11.17 -3.03 -8.45
CA ILE A 19 -11.67 -4.40 -8.48
C ILE A 19 -13.07 -4.38 -9.11
N LYS A 20 -13.19 -4.99 -10.29
CA LYS A 20 -14.40 -4.92 -11.10
C LYS A 20 -15.48 -5.84 -10.53
N GLY A 21 -16.70 -5.34 -10.37
CA GLY A 21 -17.84 -6.16 -9.92
C GLY A 21 -17.88 -6.45 -8.42
N SER A 22 -16.99 -5.86 -7.63
CA SER A 22 -16.89 -6.06 -6.18
C SER A 22 -17.44 -4.87 -5.37
N GLY A 23 -18.03 -3.91 -6.06
CA GLY A 23 -18.68 -2.75 -5.44
C GLY A 23 -20.09 -3.08 -4.95
N MET A 24 -20.85 -2.04 -4.61
CA MET A 24 -22.23 -2.21 -4.13
C MET A 24 -23.15 -2.79 -5.22
N PRO A 25 -24.16 -3.58 -4.83
CA PRO A 25 -25.20 -4.02 -5.76
C PRO A 25 -25.94 -2.82 -6.34
N LYS A 26 -26.31 -2.90 -7.62
CA LYS A 26 -27.09 -1.83 -8.27
C LYS A 26 -28.53 -1.82 -7.74
N ILE A 27 -29.03 -0.64 -7.38
CA ILE A 27 -30.37 -0.47 -6.77
C ILE A 27 -31.50 -0.76 -7.78
N GLN A 28 -31.29 -0.48 -9.07
CA GLN A 28 -32.27 -0.69 -10.15
C GLN A 28 -31.66 -1.48 -11.32
N GLY A 29 -31.30 -2.75 -11.09
CA GLY A 29 -30.82 -3.63 -12.15
C GLY A 29 -30.10 -4.86 -11.63
N SER A 30 -29.48 -5.62 -12.54
CA SER A 30 -28.61 -6.74 -12.20
C SER A 30 -27.14 -6.32 -12.14
N GLY A 31 -26.40 -6.96 -11.24
CA GLY A 31 -24.94 -6.81 -11.10
C GLY A 31 -24.49 -5.85 -10.01
N TYR A 32 -23.18 -5.72 -9.92
CA TYR A 32 -22.46 -4.98 -8.88
C TYR A 32 -21.65 -3.85 -9.51
N GLY A 33 -21.38 -2.80 -8.72
CA GLY A 33 -20.43 -1.75 -9.07
C GLY A 33 -18.98 -2.22 -8.96
N ASP A 34 -18.06 -1.27 -9.03
CA ASP A 34 -16.63 -1.52 -8.85
C ASP A 34 -16.18 -1.07 -7.46
N LEU A 35 -15.19 -1.75 -6.90
CA LEU A 35 -14.53 -1.36 -5.65
C LEU A 35 -13.21 -0.65 -5.98
N TYR A 36 -13.01 0.54 -5.42
CA TYR A 36 -11.75 1.26 -5.49
C TYR A 36 -11.03 1.17 -4.16
N VAL A 37 -9.81 0.64 -4.17
CA VAL A 37 -8.98 0.43 -2.98
C VAL A 37 -7.80 1.39 -3.03
N LEU A 38 -7.73 2.30 -2.06
CA LEU A 38 -6.59 3.21 -1.87
C LEU A 38 -5.53 2.53 -1.00
N ILE A 39 -4.31 2.41 -1.51
CA ILE A 39 -3.19 1.89 -0.73
C ILE A 39 -2.64 2.98 0.18
N GLN A 40 -2.53 2.67 1.48
CA GLN A 40 -1.95 3.54 2.49
C GLN A 40 -0.79 2.84 3.18
N VAL A 41 0.42 3.35 2.97
CA VAL A 41 1.61 2.88 3.68
C VAL A 41 1.64 3.51 5.07
N LYS A 42 1.65 2.67 6.11
CA LYS A 42 1.67 3.11 7.50
C LYS A 42 3.08 3.04 8.07
N THR A 43 3.70 4.19 8.31
CA THR A 43 5.01 4.25 8.96
C THR A 43 4.89 4.01 10.48
N PRO A 44 5.64 3.04 11.05
CA PRO A 44 5.58 2.75 12.48
C PRO A 44 6.18 3.89 13.33
N LYS A 45 5.50 4.25 14.43
CA LYS A 45 5.94 5.34 15.33
C LYS A 45 6.98 4.93 16.37
N LYS A 46 7.01 3.65 16.74
CA LYS A 46 7.95 3.11 17.74
C LYS A 46 8.77 2.00 17.09
N LEU A 47 10.09 2.16 17.10
CA LEU A 47 11.01 1.21 16.48
C LEU A 47 11.84 0.52 17.56
N SER A 48 11.87 -0.81 17.52
CA SER A 48 12.82 -1.60 18.31
C SER A 48 14.25 -1.38 17.81
N LYS A 49 15.26 -1.75 18.61
CA LYS A 49 16.67 -1.68 18.19
C LYS A 49 16.91 -2.43 16.86
N ARG A 50 16.34 -3.63 16.72
CA ARG A 50 16.45 -4.44 15.50
C ARG A 50 15.77 -3.78 14.30
N ALA A 51 14.58 -3.20 14.47
CA ALA A 51 13.89 -2.51 13.37
C ALA A 51 14.67 -1.30 12.86
N LYS A 52 15.36 -0.57 13.74
CA LYS A 52 16.25 0.54 13.33
C LYS A 52 17.42 0.04 12.50
N LEU A 53 18.08 -1.05 12.89
CA LEU A 53 19.19 -1.62 12.13
C LEU A 53 18.77 -2.03 10.71
N LEU A 54 17.62 -2.70 10.57
CA LEU A 54 17.09 -3.09 9.25
C LEU A 54 16.79 -1.89 8.35
N LEU A 55 16.30 -0.79 8.93
CA LEU A 55 16.06 0.44 8.16
C LEU A 55 17.37 1.11 7.71
N GLU A 56 18.41 1.09 8.53
CA GLU A 56 19.74 1.60 8.13
C GLU A 56 20.39 0.73 7.04
N GLU A 57 20.26 -0.59 7.11
CA GLU A 57 20.71 -1.50 6.06
C GLU A 57 19.97 -1.22 4.74
N LEU A 58 18.64 -1.09 4.80
CA LEU A 58 17.83 -0.73 3.64
C LEU A 58 18.23 0.63 3.05
N ARG A 59 18.49 1.62 3.90
CA ARG A 59 18.93 2.96 3.47
C ARG A 59 20.24 2.90 2.68
N ARG A 60 21.21 2.12 3.15
CA ARG A 60 22.51 1.94 2.49
C ARG A 60 22.37 1.26 1.15
N GLU A 61 21.56 0.21 1.08
CA GLU A 61 21.34 -0.55 -0.17
C GLU A 61 20.68 0.31 -1.25
N LEU A 62 19.76 1.19 -0.86
CA LEU A 62 19.04 2.07 -1.78
C LEU A 62 19.78 3.38 -2.08
N GLU A 63 21.05 3.51 -1.65
CA GLU A 63 21.90 4.69 -1.82
C GLU A 63 21.21 6.02 -1.43
N TYR A 64 20.29 5.98 -0.47
CA TYR A 64 19.59 7.20 -0.05
C TYR A 64 20.56 8.13 0.68
N PRO A 65 20.77 9.36 0.17
CA PRO A 65 21.69 10.31 0.79
C PRO A 65 21.17 10.71 2.17
N ASP A 66 22.09 10.78 3.13
CA ASP A 66 21.82 11.18 4.52
C ASP A 66 21.27 12.63 4.65
N GLU A 67 21.34 13.43 3.58
CA GLU A 67 21.11 14.88 3.60
C GLU A 67 19.69 15.35 3.30
N THR A 68 18.71 14.46 3.10
CA THR A 68 17.44 14.90 2.49
C THR A 68 16.62 15.91 3.31
N TYR A 69 16.89 16.14 4.60
CA TYR A 69 16.29 17.28 5.33
C TYR A 69 17.23 17.81 6.44
N LYS A 70 17.76 19.03 6.24
CA LYS A 70 17.97 19.98 7.35
C LYS A 70 16.70 20.77 7.59
#